data_AF-A0A2A5WVU7-F1
#
_entry.id   AF-A0A2A5WVU7-F1
#
_cell.length_a   1.000
_cell.length_b   1.000
_cell.length_c   1.000
_cell.angle_alpha   90.00
_cell.angle_beta   90.00
_cell.angle_gamma   90.00
#
_symmetry.space_group_name_H-M   'P 1'
#
loop_
_entity.id
_entity.type
_entity.pdbx_description
1 polymer ?
#
loop_
_entity_poly.entity_id
_entity_poly.type
_entity_poly.pdbx_seq_one_letter_code
_entity_poly.pdbx_strand_id
1 'polypeptide(L)'
;MRLRLLTLTLLLAAPFSIAAERPSKEALCRACHGPGGGKPIMALYPKLNGQNEAYLIEALKAYREGRRKGTNAMQMAVQSKTLSDADIEALAKYYAAQP
;
A
#
# COMPACT_ATOMS: atom_id res chain seq x y z
N MET A 1 45.72 32.68 30.24
CA MET A 1 45.48 32.38 28.81
C MET A 1 44.80 31.01 28.68
N ARG A 2 43.46 30.96 28.67
CA ARG A 2 42.69 29.74 28.37
C ARG A 2 41.44 30.15 27.59
N LEU A 3 41.58 30.24 26.26
CA LEU A 3 40.47 30.49 25.36
C LEU A 3 39.80 29.15 25.04
N ARG A 4 38.64 28.88 25.64
CA ARG A 4 37.83 27.71 25.30
C ARG A 4 37.01 28.05 24.04
N LEU A 5 37.41 27.50 22.89
CA LEU A 5 36.58 27.54 21.69
C LEU A 5 35.36 26.63 21.91
N LEU A 6 34.18 27.23 21.91
CA LEU A 6 32.90 26.52 21.83
C LEU A 6 32.67 26.14 20.36
N THR A 7 32.91 24.89 20.00
CA THR A 7 32.54 24.35 18.69
C THR A 7 31.03 24.12 18.66
N LEU A 8 30.32 24.95 17.90
CA LEU A 8 28.91 24.78 17.56
C LEU A 8 28.78 23.67 16.52
N THR A 9 28.50 22.45 16.96
CA THR A 9 28.16 21.33 16.07
C THR A 9 26.74 21.54 15.53
N LEU A 10 26.64 21.96 14.28
CA LEU A 10 25.39 22.02 13.53
C LEU A 10 24.93 20.58 13.24
N LEU A 11 23.92 20.10 13.98
CA LEU A 11 23.25 18.84 13.69
C LEU A 11 22.46 19.00 12.38
N LEU A 12 22.94 18.35 11.31
CA LEU A 12 22.16 18.16 10.08
C LEU A 12 20.99 17.22 10.42
N ALA A 13 19.78 17.76 10.57
CA ALA A 13 18.57 16.94 10.63
C ALA A 13 18.34 16.35 9.24
N ALA A 14 18.63 15.06 9.05
CA ALA A 14 18.25 14.34 7.85
C ALA A 14 16.72 14.39 7.70
N PRO A 15 16.18 14.54 6.47
CA PRO A 15 14.75 14.47 6.27
C PRO A 15 14.30 13.05 6.64
N PHE A 16 13.48 12.95 7.69
CA PHE A 16 12.71 11.75 7.94
C PHE A 16 11.79 11.57 6.74
N SER A 17 12.16 10.69 5.81
CA SER A 17 11.23 10.18 4.81
C SER A 17 10.11 9.49 5.56
N ILE A 18 8.95 10.14 5.67
CA ILE A 18 7.73 9.47 6.08
C ILE A 18 7.41 8.51 4.94
N ALA A 19 7.89 7.27 5.06
CA ALA A 19 7.35 6.17 4.25
C ALA A 19 5.83 6.24 4.42
N ALA A 20 5.09 6.28 3.31
CA ALA A 20 3.64 6.40 3.33
C ALA A 20 3.08 5.42 4.37
N GLU A 21 2.37 5.96 5.35
CA GLU A 21 1.85 5.20 6.48
C GLU A 21 1.02 4.02 5.94
N ARG A 22 1.28 2.81 6.44
CA ARG A 22 0.60 1.62 5.92
C ARG A 22 -0.91 1.74 6.16
N PRO A 23 -1.76 1.57 5.15
CA PRO A 23 -3.21 1.60 5.33
C PRO A 23 -3.66 0.56 6.36
N SER A 24 -4.64 0.90 7.20
CA SER A 24 -5.14 0.03 8.27
C SER A 24 -5.62 -1.35 7.76
N LYS A 25 -6.16 -1.39 6.54
CA LYS A 25 -6.66 -2.60 5.86
C LYS A 25 -5.60 -3.38 5.08
N GLU A 26 -4.36 -2.89 5.00
CA GLU A 26 -3.27 -3.54 4.24
C GLU A 26 -3.04 -4.99 4.68
N ALA A 27 -3.21 -5.26 5.97
CA ALA A 27 -3.00 -6.59 6.54
C ALA A 27 -3.88 -7.67 5.91
N LEU A 28 -5.09 -7.31 5.47
CA LEU A 28 -6.01 -8.22 4.78
C LEU A 28 -5.51 -8.55 3.38
N CYS A 29 -4.94 -7.56 2.70
CA CYS A 29 -4.46 -7.68 1.33
C CYS A 29 -3.18 -8.54 1.26
N ARG A 30 -2.21 -8.30 2.15
CA ARG A 30 -0.95 -9.05 2.15
C ARG A 30 -1.11 -10.53 2.49
N ALA A 31 -2.22 -10.92 3.13
CA ALA A 31 -2.50 -12.32 3.46
C ALA A 31 -2.53 -13.21 2.20
N CYS A 32 -2.96 -12.67 1.06
CA CYS A 32 -2.99 -13.37 -0.23
C CYS A 32 -1.95 -12.82 -1.22
N HIS A 33 -1.78 -11.50 -1.27
CA HIS A 33 -0.90 -10.83 -2.24
C HIS A 33 0.56 -10.71 -1.78
N GLY A 34 0.84 -11.12 -0.55
CA GLY A 34 2.16 -11.05 0.07
C GLY A 34 2.52 -9.65 0.57
N PRO A 35 3.56 -9.53 1.42
CA PRO A 35 4.07 -8.25 1.89
C PRO A 35 4.43 -7.34 0.70
N GLY A 36 3.91 -6.11 0.70
CA GLY A 36 4.12 -5.15 -0.40
C GLY A 36 3.46 -5.54 -1.73
N GLY A 37 2.79 -6.70 -1.84
CA GLY A 37 2.05 -7.11 -3.04
C GLY A 37 2.89 -7.74 -4.17
N GLY A 38 4.20 -7.96 -3.96
CA GLY A 38 5.11 -8.44 -5.02
C GLY A 38 5.38 -9.95 -5.05
N LYS A 39 5.05 -10.65 -3.96
CA LYS A 39 5.25 -12.11 -3.81
C LYS A 39 3.98 -12.77 -3.26
N PRO A 40 2.97 -13.02 -4.10
CA PRO A 40 1.71 -13.64 -3.67
C PRO A 40 1.92 -15.07 -3.16
N ILE A 41 1.05 -15.55 -2.27
CA ILE A 41 1.18 -16.88 -1.65
C ILE A 41 0.86 -18.02 -2.62
N MET A 42 0.17 -17.72 -3.73
CA MET A 42 -0.16 -18.66 -4.79
C MET A 42 -0.04 -17.95 -6.15
N ALA A 43 0.37 -18.68 -7.18
CA ALA A 43 0.59 -18.12 -8.52
C ALA A 43 -0.67 -17.52 -9.17
N LEU A 44 -1.86 -17.95 -8.75
CA LEU A 44 -3.12 -17.41 -9.27
C LEU A 44 -3.45 -16.01 -8.74
N TYR A 45 -2.86 -15.61 -7.61
CA TYR A 45 -3.09 -14.28 -7.04
C TYR A 45 -2.21 -13.26 -7.76
N PRO A 46 -2.79 -12.16 -8.25
CA PRO A 46 -2.03 -11.17 -8.99
C PRO A 46 -1.10 -10.39 -8.06
N LYS A 47 0.01 -9.93 -8.62
CA LYS A 47 0.86 -8.92 -8.00
C LYS A 47 0.15 -7.56 -7.97
N LEU A 48 0.38 -6.79 -6.91
CA LEU A 48 -0.19 -5.45 -6.71
C LEU A 48 0.87 -4.34 -6.75
N ASN A 49 2.13 -4.66 -6.43
CA ASN A 49 3.23 -3.71 -6.39
C ASN A 49 3.44 -3.01 -7.74
N GLY A 50 3.66 -1.70 -7.72
CA GLY A 50 3.92 -0.89 -8.91
C GLY A 50 2.75 -0.80 -9.90
N GLN A 51 1.58 -1.33 -9.55
CA GLN A 51 0.40 -1.22 -10.39
C GLN A 51 -0.12 0.22 -10.41
N ASN A 52 -0.73 0.63 -11.51
CA ASN A 52 -1.31 1.96 -11.62
C ASN A 52 -2.38 2.19 -10.52
N GLU A 53 -2.26 3.30 -9.79
CA GLU A 53 -3.15 3.66 -8.68
C GLU A 53 -4.62 3.74 -9.12
N ALA A 54 -4.91 4.43 -10.23
CA ALA A 54 -6.28 4.56 -10.74
C ALA A 54 -6.87 3.21 -11.15
N TYR A 55 -6.05 2.32 -11.73
CA TYR A 55 -6.49 0.95 -12.03
C TYR A 55 -6.81 0.16 -10.75
N LEU A 56 -6.00 0.28 -9.69
CA LEU A 56 -6.28 -0.39 -8.41
C LEU A 56 -7.58 0.11 -7.79
N ILE A 57 -7.83 1.43 -7.81
CA ILE A 57 -9.08 2.04 -7.35
C ILE A 57 -10.27 1.45 -8.12
N GLU A 58 -10.21 1.50 -9.45
CA GLU A 58 -11.31 1.03 -10.29
C GLU A 58 -11.55 -0.47 -10.12
N ALA A 59 -10.48 -1.27 -10.04
CA ALA A 59 -10.59 -2.71 -9.81
C ALA A 59 -11.28 -3.05 -8.48
N LEU A 60 -10.88 -2.39 -7.38
CA LEU A 60 -11.46 -2.62 -6.06
C LEU A 60 -12.94 -2.19 -6.02
N LYS A 61 -13.29 -1.04 -6.62
CA LYS A 61 -14.69 -0.60 -6.76
C LYS A 61 -15.50 -1.59 -7.61
N ALA A 62 -14.95 -2.06 -8.73
CA ALA A 62 -15.60 -3.03 -9.60
C ALA A 62 -15.84 -4.39 -8.91
N TYR A 63 -14.93 -4.84 -8.05
CA TYR A 63 -15.15 -6.03 -7.22
C TYR A 63 -16.21 -5.80 -6.14
N ARG A 64 -16.16 -4.65 -5.44
CA ARG A 64 -17.15 -4.27 -4.41
C ARG A 64 -18.57 -4.22 -4.97
N GLU A 65 -18.72 -3.68 -6.17
CA GLU A 65 -19.99 -3.49 -6.88
C GLU A 65 -20.41 -4.72 -7.71
N GLY A 66 -19.59 -5.77 -7.76
CA GLY A 66 -19.89 -6.98 -8.53
C GLY A 66 -19.84 -6.81 -10.06
N ARG A 67 -19.28 -5.70 -10.55
CA ARG A 67 -19.06 -5.45 -11.99
C ARG A 67 -17.98 -6.36 -12.58
N ARG A 68 -16.98 -6.72 -11.77
CA ARG A 68 -15.92 -7.65 -12.19
C ARG A 68 -16.30 -9.09 -11.84
N LYS A 69 -16.29 -9.99 -12.84
CA LYS A 69 -16.71 -11.39 -12.73
C LYS A 69 -15.56 -12.35 -13.11
N GLY A 70 -15.73 -13.64 -12.79
CA GLY A 70 -14.76 -14.70 -13.09
C GLY A 70 -14.44 -15.58 -11.88
N THR A 71 -13.72 -16.68 -12.10
CA THR A 71 -13.47 -17.74 -11.10
C THR A 71 -12.87 -17.24 -9.78
N ASN A 72 -12.04 -16.19 -9.83
CA ASN A 72 -11.38 -15.61 -8.66
C ASN A 72 -11.97 -14.25 -8.23
N ALA A 73 -13.01 -13.77 -8.92
CA ALA A 73 -13.59 -12.46 -8.65
C ALA A 73 -14.41 -12.45 -7.36
N MET A 74 -14.98 -13.58 -6.97
CA MET A 74 -15.80 -13.70 -5.76
C MET A 74 -14.99 -13.52 -4.49
N GLN A 75 -13.76 -14.05 -4.44
CA GLN A 75 -12.84 -13.86 -3.32
C GLN A 75 -12.56 -12.37 -3.13
N MET A 76 -12.23 -11.64 -4.21
CA MET A 76 -11.98 -10.20 -4.13
C MET A 76 -13.25 -9.38 -3.88
N ALA A 77 -14.42 -9.81 -4.36
CA ALA A 77 -15.68 -9.15 -4.07
C ALA A 77 -16.01 -9.19 -2.57
N VAL A 78 -15.78 -10.32 -1.90
CA VAL A 78 -15.96 -10.44 -0.44
C VAL A 78 -15.03 -9.48 0.31
N GLN A 79 -13.75 -9.42 -0.06
CA GLN A 79 -12.80 -8.50 0.60
C GLN A 79 -13.17 -7.04 0.35
N SER A 80 -13.47 -6.69 -0.91
CA SER A 80 -13.74 -5.31 -1.33
C SER A 80 -15.04 -4.75 -0.73
N LYS A 81 -16.01 -5.59 -0.37
CA LYS A 81 -17.22 -5.18 0.37
C LYS A 81 -16.95 -4.64 1.77
N THR A 82 -15.79 -4.95 2.35
CA THR A 82 -15.40 -4.46 3.68
C THR A 82 -14.65 -3.12 3.65
N LEU A 83 -14.42 -2.57 2.46
CA LEU A 83 -13.61 -1.38 2.24
C LEU A 83 -14.49 -0.15 2.00
N SER A 84 -14.21 0.93 2.74
CA SER A 84 -14.69 2.27 2.42
C SER A 84 -13.96 2.83 1.19
N ASP A 85 -14.45 3.94 0.62
CA ASP A 85 -13.73 4.62 -0.47
C ASP A 85 -12.35 5.11 -0.02
N ALA A 86 -12.23 5.62 1.20
CA ALA A 86 -10.95 6.02 1.78
C ALA A 86 -9.98 4.84 1.92
N ASP A 87 -10.46 3.66 2.30
CA ASP A 87 -9.62 2.45 2.34
C ASP A 87 -9.13 2.06 0.94
N ILE A 88 -10.00 2.14 -0.07
CA ILE A 88 -9.65 1.81 -1.46
C ILE A 88 -8.55 2.75 -1.97
N GLU A 89 -8.71 4.06 -1.77
CA GLU A 89 -7.71 5.05 -2.17
C GLU A 89 -6.38 4.85 -1.45
N ALA A 90 -6.41 4.65 -0.12
CA ALA A 90 -5.21 4.42 0.66
C ALA A 90 -4.46 3.14 0.24
N LEU A 91 -5.18 2.04 0.01
CA LEU A 91 -4.60 0.77 -0.46
C LEU A 91 -4.03 0.90 -1.87
N ALA A 92 -4.75 1.55 -2.78
CA ALA A 92 -4.30 1.76 -4.15
C ALA A 92 -3.01 2.58 -4.19
N LYS A 93 -2.98 3.71 -3.48
CA LYS A 93 -1.80 4.56 -3.35
C LYS A 93 -0.61 3.80 -2.76
N TYR A 94 -0.86 3.01 -1.70
CA TYR A 94 0.17 2.22 -1.05
C TYR A 94 0.81 1.20 -1.99
N TYR A 95 0.01 0.38 -2.69
CA TYR A 95 0.51 -0.67 -3.58
C TYR A 95 1.14 -0.11 -4.85
N ALA A 96 0.62 0.99 -5.39
CA ALA A 96 1.22 1.69 -6.53
C ALA A 96 2.64 2.19 -6.23
N ALA A 97 2.93 2.55 -4.97
CA ALA A 97 4.24 3.01 -4.53
C ALA A 97 5.24 1.88 -4.17
N GLN A 98 4.82 0.60 -4.19
CA GLN A 98 5.71 -0.52 -3.89
C GLN A 98 6.57 -0.90 -5.10
N PRO A 99 7.85 -1.30 -4.89
CA PRO A 99 8.75 -1.72 -5.97
C PRO A 99 8.38 -3.10 -6.52
#